data_AF-A0A926IHS5-F1
#
_entry.id   AF-A0A926IHS5-F1
#
_cell.length_a   1.000
_cell.length_b   1.000
_cell.length_c   1.000
_cell.angle_alpha   90.00
_cell.angle_beta   90.00
_cell.angle_gamma   90.00
#
_symmetry.space_group_name_H-M   'P 1'
#
loop_
_entity.id
_entity.type
_entity.pdbx_description
1 polymer ?
#
loop_
_entity_poly.entity_id
_entity_poly.type
_entity_poly.pdbx_seq_one_letter_code
_entity_poly.pdbx_strand_id
1 'polypeptide(L)'
;MTFDDSDIKIMPDDPSEVFDMSEGAANAFVRETNNGNMEKAKKLGAQFAAGLIDPNCVCVFGVGELDTVNTISQRKVLFAYVVNQVIEEMAPNSIVAQSALSSFYDAVQQQDAKTYELINDSAAFTMYILQARLVPNDGQGMGEVFAKLCGQEGQRLYINYGKELYNYFTITCTEQVLAADMIR
;
A
#
# COMPACT_ATOMS: atom_id res chain seq x y z
N MET A 1 -33.11 8.54 -29.43
CA MET A 1 -32.00 8.37 -28.47
C MET A 1 -32.24 7.05 -27.76
N THR A 2 -31.57 6.01 -28.21
CA THR A 2 -31.57 4.70 -27.57
C THR A 2 -30.55 4.75 -26.44
N PHE A 3 -31.02 4.56 -25.21
CA PHE A 3 -30.16 4.36 -24.05
C PHE A 3 -29.54 2.97 -24.17
N ASP A 4 -28.21 2.92 -24.24
CA ASP A 4 -27.43 1.68 -24.23
C ASP A 4 -27.25 1.27 -22.76
N ASP A 5 -28.12 0.37 -22.34
CA ASP A 5 -28.16 -0.24 -21.02
C ASP A 5 -27.27 -1.49 -21.03
N SER A 6 -25.99 -1.31 -21.35
CA SER A 6 -25.00 -2.38 -21.24
C SER A 6 -24.74 -2.64 -19.77
N ASP A 7 -25.71 -3.33 -19.16
CA ASP A 7 -25.70 -3.91 -17.83
C ASP A 7 -24.34 -4.53 -17.54
N ILE A 8 -23.74 -4.10 -16.43
CA ILE A 8 -22.59 -4.77 -15.82
C ILE A 8 -23.06 -6.18 -15.47
N LYS A 9 -22.66 -7.18 -16.26
CA LYS A 9 -22.80 -8.59 -15.89
C LYS A 9 -21.87 -8.88 -14.69
N ILE A 10 -22.42 -8.90 -13.49
CA ILE A 10 -21.72 -9.34 -12.26
C ILE A 10 -21.75 -10.88 -12.12
N MET A 11 -22.54 -11.57 -12.95
CA MET A 11 -22.65 -13.03 -12.93
C MET A 11 -22.04 -13.62 -14.21
N PRO A 12 -21.06 -14.54 -14.12
CA PRO A 12 -20.60 -15.28 -15.28
C PRO A 12 -21.72 -16.17 -15.82
N ASP A 13 -21.66 -16.45 -17.12
CA ASP A 13 -22.71 -17.19 -17.83
C ASP A 13 -22.78 -18.67 -17.41
N ASP A 14 -21.75 -19.20 -16.73
CA ASP A 14 -21.76 -20.51 -16.07
C ASP A 14 -21.48 -20.38 -14.56
N PRO A 15 -22.41 -20.81 -13.68
CA PRO A 15 -22.17 -20.89 -12.25
C PRO A 15 -20.94 -21.72 -11.88
N SER A 16 -20.56 -22.73 -12.68
CA SER A 16 -19.38 -23.57 -12.39
C SER A 16 -18.08 -22.78 -12.44
N GLU A 17 -17.99 -21.70 -13.23
CA GLU A 17 -16.81 -20.83 -13.26
C GLU A 17 -16.60 -20.11 -11.90
N VAL A 18 -17.68 -19.78 -11.19
CA VAL A 18 -17.61 -19.20 -9.85
C VAL A 18 -17.13 -20.26 -8.84
N PHE A 19 -17.61 -21.49 -8.97
CA PHE A 19 -17.22 -22.61 -8.12
C PHE A 19 -15.75 -23.01 -8.36
N ASP A 20 -15.29 -23.12 -9.60
CA ASP A 20 -13.89 -23.43 -9.97
C ASP A 20 -12.92 -22.35 -9.47
N MET A 21 -13.31 -21.07 -9.53
CA MET A 21 -12.51 -19.97 -8.97
C MET A 21 -12.44 -20.05 -7.44
N SER A 22 -13.52 -20.47 -6.77
CA SER A 22 -13.58 -20.66 -5.31
C SER A 22 -12.79 -21.88 -4.83
N GLU A 23 -12.83 -22.99 -5.57
CA GLU A 23 -12.01 -24.18 -5.31
C GLU A 23 -10.53 -23.89 -5.58
N GLY A 24 -10.23 -23.13 -6.64
CA GLY A 24 -8.89 -22.62 -6.92
C GLY A 24 -8.35 -21.73 -5.79
N ALA A 25 -9.17 -20.81 -5.26
CA ALA A 25 -8.80 -19.96 -4.14
C ALA A 25 -8.64 -20.74 -2.83
N ALA A 26 -9.52 -21.69 -2.53
CA ALA A 26 -9.41 -22.54 -1.34
C ALA A 26 -8.16 -23.43 -1.38
N ASN A 27 -7.86 -24.03 -2.53
CA ASN A 27 -6.65 -24.83 -2.72
C ASN A 27 -5.38 -23.97 -2.64
N ALA A 28 -5.39 -22.76 -3.20
CA ALA A 28 -4.31 -21.81 -3.04
C ALA A 28 -4.13 -21.44 -1.56
N PHE A 29 -5.20 -21.12 -0.83
CA PHE A 29 -5.13 -20.81 0.60
C PHE A 29 -4.53 -21.95 1.42
N VAL A 30 -4.96 -23.20 1.19
CA VAL A 30 -4.41 -24.37 1.87
C VAL A 30 -2.92 -24.54 1.55
N ARG A 31 -2.53 -24.38 0.28
CA ARG A 31 -1.13 -24.44 -0.14
C ARG A 31 -0.28 -23.38 0.56
N GLU A 32 -0.73 -22.13 0.56
CA GLU A 32 -0.01 -21.01 1.19
C GLU A 32 0.02 -21.11 2.73
N THR A 33 -0.98 -21.77 3.32
CA THR A 33 -0.95 -22.08 4.76
C THR A 33 0.09 -23.15 5.05
N ASN A 34 0.11 -24.23 4.25
CA ASN A 34 1.02 -25.35 4.43
C ASN A 34 2.49 -24.99 4.19
N ASN A 35 2.77 -24.06 3.26
CA ASN A 35 4.13 -23.59 2.99
C ASN A 35 4.58 -22.45 3.93
N GLY A 36 3.69 -21.98 4.82
CA GLY A 36 3.96 -20.95 5.83
C GLY A 36 3.88 -19.51 5.33
N ASN A 37 3.52 -19.27 4.07
CA ASN A 37 3.41 -17.92 3.52
C ASN A 37 2.36 -17.07 4.22
N MET A 38 1.25 -17.66 4.67
CA MET A 38 0.21 -16.92 5.37
C MET A 38 0.71 -16.29 6.68
N GLU A 39 1.50 -17.02 7.47
CA GLU A 39 2.07 -16.51 8.72
C GLU A 39 3.19 -15.49 8.46
N LYS A 40 4.01 -15.72 7.43
CA LYS A 40 5.03 -14.75 6.97
C LYS A 40 4.37 -13.44 6.52
N ALA A 41 3.28 -13.51 5.78
CA ALA A 41 2.52 -12.35 5.30
C ALA A 41 1.92 -11.54 6.45
N LYS A 42 1.29 -12.20 7.43
CA LYS A 42 0.79 -11.51 8.63
C LYS A 42 1.90 -10.81 9.39
N LYS A 43 3.03 -11.50 9.61
CA LYS A 43 4.20 -10.91 10.29
C LYS A 43 4.73 -9.70 9.53
N LEU A 44 4.84 -9.78 8.21
CA LEU A 44 5.26 -8.68 7.34
C LEU A 44 4.29 -7.49 7.44
N GLY A 45 2.98 -7.73 7.40
CA GLY A 45 1.98 -6.68 7.57
C GLY A 45 2.13 -5.95 8.92
N ALA A 46 2.30 -6.70 10.02
CA ALA A 46 2.56 -6.13 11.33
C ALA A 46 3.88 -5.34 11.40
N GLN A 47 4.93 -5.78 10.70
CA GLN A 47 6.20 -5.05 10.61
C GLN A 47 6.04 -3.72 9.85
N PHE A 48 5.26 -3.69 8.77
CA PHE A 48 4.95 -2.44 8.09
C PHE A 48 4.12 -1.49 8.96
N ALA A 49 3.21 -2.01 9.79
CA ALA A 49 2.44 -1.18 10.72
C ALA A 49 3.37 -0.48 11.72
N ALA A 50 4.38 -1.18 12.24
CA ALA A 50 5.43 -0.59 13.09
C ALA A 50 6.17 0.57 12.38
N GLY A 51 6.35 0.49 11.05
CA GLY A 51 6.86 1.56 10.18
C GLY A 51 6.04 2.86 10.16
N LEU A 52 4.81 2.85 10.68
CA LEU A 52 3.94 4.02 10.81
C LEU A 52 3.78 4.54 12.25
N ILE A 53 3.71 3.62 13.20
CA ILE A 53 3.23 3.91 14.57
C ILE A 53 4.37 4.01 15.58
N ASP A 54 5.52 3.37 15.33
CA ASP A 54 6.63 3.41 16.28
C ASP A 54 7.19 4.84 16.38
N PRO A 55 7.55 5.31 17.59
CA PRO A 55 8.10 6.66 17.78
C PRO A 55 9.38 6.92 16.98
N ASN A 56 10.12 5.87 16.63
CA ASN A 56 11.36 5.91 15.85
C ASN A 56 11.22 5.21 14.48
N CYS A 57 10.00 5.17 13.95
CA CYS A 57 9.72 4.50 12.68
C CYS A 57 10.38 5.17 11.46
N VAL A 58 10.34 4.47 10.34
CA VAL A 58 10.88 4.95 9.05
C VAL A 58 10.23 6.27 8.61
N CYS A 59 8.96 6.50 8.97
CA CYS A 59 8.24 7.72 8.64
C CYS A 59 8.75 8.97 9.37
N VAL A 60 9.49 8.83 10.48
CA VAL A 60 10.07 9.98 11.21
C VAL A 60 11.56 10.18 10.93
N PHE A 61 12.18 9.30 10.15
CA PHE A 61 13.59 9.41 9.79
C PHE A 61 13.89 10.72 9.05
N GLY A 62 14.82 11.53 9.54
CA GLY A 62 15.18 12.80 8.88
C GLY A 62 14.09 13.89 8.94
N VAL A 63 13.09 13.77 9.83
CA VAL A 63 12.22 14.89 10.19
C VAL A 63 13.08 16.05 10.71
N GLY A 64 12.90 17.22 10.14
CA GLY A 64 13.63 18.44 10.48
C GLY A 64 12.73 19.62 10.81
N GLU A 65 13.32 20.80 10.99
CA GLU A 65 12.60 22.02 11.40
C GLU A 65 11.55 22.51 10.39
N LEU A 66 11.65 22.07 9.13
CA LEU A 66 10.71 22.43 8.06
C LEU A 66 9.50 21.48 7.97
N ASP A 67 9.52 20.36 8.71
CA ASP A 67 8.40 19.42 8.72
C ASP A 67 7.30 19.92 9.64
N THR A 68 6.14 20.21 9.03
CA THR A 68 4.92 20.52 9.77
C THR A 68 4.19 19.25 10.19
N VAL A 69 3.18 19.37 11.05
CA VAL A 69 2.24 18.28 11.35
C VAL A 69 1.63 17.72 10.06
N ASN A 70 1.26 18.59 9.10
CA ASN A 70 0.74 18.13 7.81
C ASN A 70 1.80 17.35 7.02
N THR A 71 3.03 17.84 6.98
CA THR A 71 4.14 17.15 6.29
C THR A 71 4.34 15.75 6.86
N ILE A 72 4.39 15.60 8.18
CA ILE A 72 4.51 14.30 8.85
C ILE A 72 3.32 13.39 8.52
N SER A 73 2.09 13.92 8.50
CA SER A 73 0.92 13.16 8.08
C SER A 73 1.03 12.67 6.63
N GLN A 74 1.49 13.52 5.70
CA GLN A 74 1.66 13.11 4.31
C GLN A 74 2.78 12.09 4.11
N ARG A 75 3.82 12.10 4.97
CA ARG A 75 4.85 11.05 4.98
C ARG A 75 4.25 9.69 5.32
N LYS A 76 3.37 9.63 6.32
CA LYS A 76 2.64 8.41 6.70
C LYS A 76 1.74 7.92 5.57
N VAL A 77 1.01 8.80 4.92
CA VAL A 77 0.16 8.43 3.76
C VAL A 77 1.01 7.88 2.61
N LEU A 78 2.12 8.54 2.27
CA LEU A 78 3.04 8.08 1.23
C LEU A 78 3.63 6.71 1.56
N PHE A 79 4.03 6.49 2.81
CA PHE A 79 4.53 5.19 3.25
C PHE A 79 3.47 4.09 3.15
N ALA A 80 2.25 4.35 3.61
CA ALA A 80 1.14 3.39 3.49
C ALA A 80 0.82 3.05 2.02
N TYR A 81 0.90 4.05 1.14
CA TYR A 81 0.78 3.83 -0.31
C TYR A 81 1.88 2.90 -0.84
N VAL A 82 3.13 3.15 -0.48
CA VAL A 82 4.27 2.31 -0.89
C VAL A 82 4.13 0.89 -0.36
N VAL A 83 3.67 0.70 0.88
CA VAL A 83 3.41 -0.64 1.44
C VAL A 83 2.41 -1.42 0.59
N ASN A 84 1.30 -0.78 0.17
CA ASN A 84 0.32 -1.41 -0.70
C ASN A 84 0.94 -1.79 -2.05
N GLN A 85 1.61 -0.83 -2.70
CA GLN A 85 2.26 -1.04 -3.99
C GLN A 85 3.25 -2.23 -3.93
N VAL A 86 4.16 -2.23 -2.96
CA VAL A 86 5.20 -3.26 -2.85
C VAL A 86 4.61 -4.63 -2.54
N ILE A 87 3.61 -4.72 -1.66
CA ILE A 87 2.95 -6.00 -1.38
C ILE A 87 2.25 -6.54 -2.63
N GLU A 88 1.48 -5.71 -3.35
CA GLU A 88 0.77 -6.13 -4.56
C GLU A 88 1.73 -6.59 -5.67
N GLU A 89 2.87 -5.92 -5.82
CA GLU A 89 3.87 -6.26 -6.84
C GLU A 89 4.69 -7.50 -6.51
N MET A 90 4.96 -7.77 -5.23
CA MET A 90 5.96 -8.76 -4.82
C MET A 90 5.40 -10.03 -4.18
N ALA A 91 4.17 -10.00 -3.66
CA ALA A 91 3.57 -11.17 -3.04
C ALA A 91 3.44 -12.35 -4.03
N PRO A 92 3.56 -13.61 -3.57
CA PRO A 92 3.42 -14.78 -4.44
C PRO A 92 2.08 -14.86 -5.18
N ASN A 93 1.00 -14.41 -4.53
CA ASN A 93 -0.35 -14.34 -5.09
C ASN A 93 -1.22 -13.37 -4.28
N SER A 94 -2.44 -13.12 -4.77
CA SER A 94 -3.39 -12.18 -4.17
C SER A 94 -3.85 -12.57 -2.75
N ILE A 95 -3.90 -13.87 -2.42
CA ILE A 95 -4.30 -14.32 -1.08
C ILE A 95 -3.23 -13.96 -0.06
N VAL A 96 -1.95 -14.15 -0.41
CA VAL A 96 -0.81 -13.76 0.43
C VAL A 96 -0.74 -12.24 0.56
N ALA A 97 -0.92 -11.51 -0.55
CA ALA A 97 -0.98 -10.05 -0.55
C ALA A 97 -2.07 -9.53 0.40
N GLN A 98 -3.29 -10.05 0.27
CA GLN A 98 -4.42 -9.66 1.09
C GLN A 98 -4.19 -10.00 2.57
N SER A 99 -3.58 -11.14 2.88
CA SER A 99 -3.20 -11.47 4.25
C SER A 99 -2.21 -10.48 4.86
N ALA A 100 -1.23 -10.00 4.10
CA ALA A 100 -0.30 -8.99 4.57
C ALA A 100 -0.97 -7.62 4.76
N LEU A 101 -1.78 -7.18 3.80
CA LEU A 101 -2.48 -5.89 3.86
C LEU A 101 -3.52 -5.85 4.97
N SER A 102 -4.32 -6.90 5.13
CA SER A 102 -5.28 -7.00 6.26
C SER A 102 -4.53 -6.92 7.59
N SER A 103 -3.43 -7.67 7.75
CA SER A 103 -2.65 -7.61 8.98
C SER A 103 -2.00 -6.25 9.22
N PHE A 104 -1.60 -5.53 8.16
CA PHE A 104 -1.09 -4.16 8.25
C PHE A 104 -2.17 -3.20 8.75
N TYR A 105 -3.32 -3.16 8.10
CA TYR A 105 -4.42 -2.27 8.47
C TYR A 105 -4.99 -2.58 9.85
N ASP A 106 -5.17 -3.86 10.18
CA ASP A 106 -5.63 -4.29 11.51
C ASP A 106 -4.66 -3.85 12.61
N ALA A 107 -3.36 -4.02 12.38
CA ALA A 107 -2.33 -3.61 13.35
C ALA A 107 -2.27 -2.09 13.53
N VAL A 108 -2.43 -1.30 12.46
CA VAL A 108 -2.50 0.16 12.56
C VAL A 108 -3.78 0.57 13.30
N GLN A 109 -4.93 -0.01 12.96
CA GLN A 109 -6.22 0.31 13.60
C GLN A 109 -6.21 0.04 15.11
N GLN A 110 -5.64 -1.09 15.53
CA GLN A 110 -5.59 -1.48 16.94
C GLN A 110 -4.66 -0.60 17.77
N GLN A 111 -3.57 -0.10 17.19
CA GLN A 111 -2.51 0.60 17.92
C GLN A 111 -2.61 2.13 17.81
N ASP A 112 -3.06 2.65 16.67
CA ASP A 112 -3.24 4.08 16.42
C ASP A 112 -4.39 4.34 15.44
N ALA A 113 -5.60 4.40 15.99
CA ALA A 113 -6.82 4.67 15.23
C ALA A 113 -6.77 5.99 14.43
N LYS A 114 -6.03 7.01 14.91
CA LYS A 114 -5.89 8.28 14.18
C LYS A 114 -5.02 8.12 12.94
N THR A 115 -3.92 7.37 13.05
CA THR A 115 -3.10 7.03 11.88
C THR A 115 -3.88 6.13 10.92
N TYR A 116 -4.71 5.21 11.42
CA TYR A 116 -5.59 4.40 10.57
C TYR A 116 -6.57 5.26 9.75
N GLU A 117 -7.30 6.18 10.40
CA GLU A 117 -8.21 7.11 9.72
C GLU A 117 -7.48 7.93 8.65
N LEU A 118 -6.28 8.43 8.98
CA LEU A 118 -5.44 9.20 8.06
C LEU A 118 -5.09 8.43 6.78
N ILE A 119 -4.80 7.13 6.86
CA ILE A 119 -4.36 6.35 5.69
C ILE A 119 -5.52 5.67 4.96
N ASN A 120 -6.63 5.38 5.64
CA ASN A 120 -7.76 4.65 5.08
C ASN A 120 -8.76 5.57 4.32
N ASP A 121 -8.94 6.82 4.74
CA ASP A 121 -9.94 7.75 4.17
C ASP A 121 -9.33 8.93 3.44
N SER A 122 -8.12 8.77 2.88
CA SER A 122 -7.45 9.89 2.23
C SER A 122 -7.68 9.90 0.72
N ALA A 123 -8.31 10.97 0.23
CA ALA A 123 -8.24 11.35 -1.19
C ALA A 123 -6.78 11.44 -1.70
N ALA A 124 -5.83 11.66 -0.79
CA ALA A 124 -4.39 11.61 -1.03
C ALA A 124 -3.92 10.25 -1.58
N PHE A 125 -4.43 9.14 -1.06
CA PHE A 125 -4.07 7.79 -1.53
C PHE A 125 -4.44 7.61 -3.01
N THR A 126 -5.63 8.07 -3.40
CA THR A 126 -6.08 8.06 -4.80
C THR A 126 -5.18 8.90 -5.71
N MET A 127 -4.65 10.03 -5.24
CA MET A 127 -3.72 10.85 -6.04
C MET A 127 -2.44 10.08 -6.40
N TYR A 128 -1.87 9.32 -5.47
CA TYR A 128 -0.71 8.49 -5.74
C TYR A 128 -1.02 7.34 -6.71
N ILE A 129 -2.18 6.67 -6.55
CA ILE A 129 -2.64 5.64 -7.49
C ILE A 129 -2.78 6.20 -8.90
N LEU A 130 -3.38 7.40 -9.05
CA LEU A 130 -3.54 8.05 -10.34
C LEU A 130 -2.19 8.39 -10.96
N GLN A 131 -1.25 8.92 -10.17
CA GLN A 131 0.09 9.23 -10.66
C GLN A 131 0.83 7.97 -11.15
N ALA A 132 0.79 6.88 -10.38
CA ALA A 132 1.42 5.61 -10.78
C ALA A 132 0.86 5.03 -12.09
N ARG A 133 -0.46 5.20 -12.31
CA ARG A 133 -1.12 4.75 -13.54
C ARG A 133 -0.76 5.62 -14.74
N LEU A 134 -0.55 6.92 -14.53
CA LEU A 134 -0.13 7.84 -15.59
C LEU A 134 1.30 7.55 -16.04
N VAL A 135 2.22 7.45 -15.08
CA VAL A 135 3.64 7.17 -15.34
C VAL A 135 4.17 6.22 -14.26
N PRO A 136 4.31 4.91 -14.56
CA PRO A 136 4.85 3.95 -13.61
C PRO A 136 6.29 4.28 -13.22
N ASN A 137 6.63 4.06 -11.95
CA ASN A 137 7.97 4.31 -11.38
C ASN A 137 8.46 5.77 -11.49
N ASP A 138 7.53 6.73 -11.59
CA ASP A 138 7.84 8.14 -11.69
C ASP A 138 8.00 8.79 -10.30
N GLY A 139 9.21 8.70 -9.75
CA GLY A 139 9.53 9.35 -8.48
C GLY A 139 9.35 10.87 -8.51
N GLN A 140 9.50 11.52 -9.68
CA GLN A 140 9.28 12.97 -9.81
C GLN A 140 7.80 13.30 -9.63
N GLY A 141 6.92 12.59 -10.32
CA GLY A 141 5.47 12.73 -10.16
C GLY A 141 4.99 12.40 -8.75
N MET A 142 5.55 11.37 -8.10
CA MET A 142 5.26 11.08 -6.69
C MET A 142 5.64 12.25 -5.77
N GLY A 143 6.78 12.88 -6.04
CA GLY A 143 7.20 14.10 -5.35
C GLY A 143 6.24 15.28 -5.56
N GLU A 144 5.70 15.44 -6.77
CA GLU A 144 4.71 16.48 -7.08
C GLU A 144 3.39 16.29 -6.33
N VAL A 145 2.90 15.06 -6.27
CA VAL A 145 1.72 14.70 -5.45
C VAL A 145 1.99 14.99 -3.98
N PHE A 146 3.14 14.56 -3.45
CA PHE A 146 3.51 14.81 -2.06
C PHE A 146 3.57 16.31 -1.74
N ALA A 147 4.24 17.11 -2.58
CA ALA A 147 4.36 18.56 -2.39
C ALA A 147 2.97 19.23 -2.39
N LYS A 148 2.09 18.81 -3.29
CA LYS A 148 0.71 19.29 -3.34
C LYS A 148 -0.05 18.98 -2.05
N LEU A 149 0.03 17.75 -1.56
CA LEU A 149 -0.63 17.32 -0.32
C LEU A 149 -0.05 18.02 0.93
N CYS A 150 1.22 18.41 0.90
CA CYS A 150 1.83 19.25 1.92
C CYS A 150 1.38 20.73 1.86
N GLY A 151 0.63 21.15 0.83
CA GLY A 151 0.26 22.55 0.60
C GLY A 151 1.41 23.38 0.02
N GLN A 152 2.39 22.74 -0.61
CA GLN A 152 3.63 23.32 -1.13
C GLN A 152 3.77 23.05 -2.64
N GLU A 153 2.63 23.08 -3.35
CA GLU A 153 2.56 22.78 -4.79
C GLU A 153 3.56 23.65 -5.59
N GLY A 154 4.26 23.01 -6.52
CA GLY A 154 5.28 23.65 -7.35
C GLY A 154 6.61 23.97 -6.64
N GLN A 155 6.72 23.76 -5.32
CA GLN A 155 7.98 24.03 -4.61
C GLN A 155 8.97 22.88 -4.78
N ARG A 156 10.07 23.18 -5.48
CA ARG A 156 11.11 22.20 -5.80
C ARG A 156 11.69 21.47 -4.59
N LEU A 157 11.77 22.14 -3.43
CA LEU A 157 12.24 21.52 -2.20
C LEU A 157 11.33 20.36 -1.77
N TYR A 158 10.02 20.58 -1.71
CA TYR A 158 9.05 19.56 -1.31
C TYR A 158 8.87 18.47 -2.36
N ILE A 159 9.01 18.81 -3.65
CA ILE A 159 8.97 17.82 -4.73
C ILE A 159 10.14 16.85 -4.61
N ASN A 160 11.37 17.38 -4.49
CA ASN A 160 12.54 16.54 -4.30
C ASN A 160 12.44 15.74 -3.00
N TYR A 161 11.95 16.35 -1.93
CA TYR A 161 11.77 15.66 -0.66
C TYR A 161 10.80 14.48 -0.76
N GLY A 162 9.62 14.67 -1.36
CA GLY A 162 8.65 13.60 -1.58
C GLY A 162 9.20 12.48 -2.47
N LYS A 163 9.98 12.82 -3.50
CA LYS A 163 10.68 11.85 -4.35
C LYS A 163 11.67 11.01 -3.56
N GLU A 164 12.53 11.63 -2.76
CA GLU A 164 13.52 10.90 -1.97
C GLU A 164 12.85 10.02 -0.90
N LEU A 165 11.76 10.50 -0.29
CA LEU A 165 10.95 9.68 0.60
C LEU A 165 10.33 8.48 -0.10
N TYR A 166 9.73 8.67 -1.28
CA TYR A 166 9.17 7.57 -2.07
C TYR A 166 10.23 6.52 -2.36
N ASN A 167 11.40 6.92 -2.88
CA ASN A 167 12.50 6.00 -3.16
C ASN A 167 12.96 5.25 -1.91
N TYR A 168 13.16 5.99 -0.81
CA TYR A 168 13.60 5.42 0.46
C TYR A 168 12.60 4.40 1.02
N PHE A 169 11.31 4.73 1.00
CA PHE A 169 10.27 3.83 1.46
C PHE A 169 10.15 2.61 0.57
N THR A 170 10.26 2.77 -0.76
CA THR A 170 10.18 1.64 -1.70
C THR A 170 11.35 0.67 -1.45
N ILE A 171 12.58 1.17 -1.30
CA ILE A 171 13.74 0.34 -0.96
C ILE A 171 13.51 -0.37 0.37
N THR A 172 13.15 0.38 1.41
CA THR A 172 12.93 -0.18 2.76
C THR A 172 11.85 -1.27 2.77
N CYS A 173 10.74 -1.04 2.06
CA CYS A 173 9.65 -2.01 1.99
C CYS A 173 10.07 -3.25 1.19
N THR A 174 10.75 -3.05 0.06
CA THR A 174 11.28 -4.14 -0.78
C THR A 174 12.22 -5.04 0.02
N GLU A 175 13.15 -4.45 0.78
CA GLU A 175 14.07 -5.21 1.63
C GLU A 175 13.33 -6.05 2.69
N GLN A 176 12.28 -5.50 3.30
CA GLN A 176 11.46 -6.24 4.27
C GLN A 176 10.68 -7.39 3.61
N VAL A 177 10.13 -7.19 2.41
CA VAL A 177 9.46 -8.26 1.66
C VAL A 177 10.45 -9.37 1.30
N LEU A 178 11.65 -9.02 0.83
CA LEU A 178 12.69 -10.00 0.52
C LEU A 178 13.14 -10.76 1.76
N ALA A 179 13.30 -10.07 2.89
CA ALA A 179 13.66 -10.69 4.17
C ALA A 179 12.56 -11.60 4.75
N ALA A 180 11.30 -11.43 4.34
CA ALA A 180 10.22 -12.33 4.71
C ALA A 180 10.34 -13.72 4.07
N ASP A 181 11.15 -13.86 3.01
CA ASP A 181 11.48 -15.14 2.35
C ASP A 181 10.24 -15.96 1.98
N MET A 182 9.25 -15.31 1.36
CA MET A 182 8.01 -15.96 0.94
C MET A 182 8.26 -16.87 -0.27
N ILE A 183 7.66 -18.07 -0.24
CA ILE A 183 7.84 -19.11 -1.27
C ILE A 183 6.93 -18.76 -2.46
N ARG A 184 7.46 -18.81 -3.69
CA ARG A 184 6.70 -18.56 -4.92
C ARG A 184 6.25 -19.83 -5.60
#